data_AF-A0A6A0BEL2-F1
#
_entry.id   AF-A0A6A0BEL2-F1
#
_cell.length_a   1.000
_cell.length_b   1.000
_cell.length_c   1.000
_cell.angle_alpha   90.00
_cell.angle_beta   90.00
_cell.angle_gamma   90.00
#
_symmetry.space_group_name_H-M   'P 1'
#
loop_
_entity.id
_entity.type
_entity.pdbx_description
1 polymer ?
#
loop_
_entity_poly.entity_id
_entity_poly.type
_entity_poly.pdbx_seq_one_letter_code
_entity_poly.pdbx_strand_id
1 'polypeptide(L)'
;MNNYTIYDEFITLGKLLKETAIIETGGAAKHFLENNDVFYNGNYENRRGKKLYAGDVLEFSGLGLKINIVAPTADEIAEHQKERDEEARVKAIVKKMNADNKKTENRQKSATNNKEQYFKRKTSKPKFPGSK
;
A
#
# COMPACT_ATOMS: atom_id res chain seq x y z
N MET A 1 -17.15 -20.93 14.93
CA MET A 1 -16.66 -20.88 13.54
C MET A 1 -16.09 -19.50 13.31
N ASN A 2 -14.81 -19.40 12.94
CA ASN A 2 -14.22 -18.13 12.54
C ASN A 2 -14.19 -18.11 11.01
N ASN A 3 -14.74 -17.05 10.40
CA ASN A 3 -14.69 -16.87 8.95
C ASN A 3 -13.61 -15.84 8.64
N TYR A 4 -12.80 -16.11 7.62
CA TYR A 4 -11.77 -15.20 7.15
C TYR A 4 -11.96 -14.93 5.65
N THR A 5 -12.19 -13.67 5.31
CA THR A 5 -12.47 -13.23 3.93
C THR A 5 -11.16 -12.93 3.21
N ILE A 6 -10.90 -13.60 2.07
CA ILE A 6 -9.72 -13.34 1.25
C ILE A 6 -10.04 -12.42 0.06
N TYR A 7 -9.45 -11.25 0.01
CA TYR A 7 -9.61 -10.34 -1.15
C TYR A 7 -8.61 -10.63 -2.28
N ASP A 8 -7.50 -11.28 -1.94
CA ASP A 8 -6.47 -11.74 -2.89
C ASP A 8 -6.87 -13.09 -3.50
N GLU A 9 -6.25 -13.50 -4.62
CA GLU A 9 -6.48 -14.80 -5.26
C GLU A 9 -6.23 -15.99 -4.32
N PHE A 10 -5.27 -15.85 -3.40
CA PHE A 10 -4.93 -16.85 -2.40
C PHE A 10 -4.27 -16.20 -1.19
N ILE A 11 -4.32 -16.89 -0.05
CA ILE A 11 -3.53 -16.56 1.14
C ILE A 11 -2.60 -17.74 1.48
N THR A 12 -1.43 -17.47 2.06
CA THR A 12 -0.55 -18.53 2.55
C THR A 12 -0.85 -18.83 4.01
N LEU A 13 -0.69 -20.10 4.43
CA LEU A 13 -0.91 -20.53 5.81
C LEU A 13 -0.16 -19.66 6.82
N GLY A 14 1.11 -19.34 6.56
CA GLY A 14 1.88 -18.44 7.42
C GLY A 14 1.34 -17.00 7.49
N LYS A 15 0.82 -16.46 6.38
CA LYS A 15 0.19 -15.11 6.37
C LYS A 15 -1.12 -15.13 7.16
N LEU A 16 -1.95 -16.15 6.96
CA LEU A 16 -3.19 -16.32 7.70
C LEU A 16 -2.95 -16.41 9.21
N LEU A 17 -1.98 -17.23 9.65
CA LEU A 17 -1.60 -17.34 11.07
C LEU A 17 -1.25 -16.00 11.70
N LYS A 18 -0.57 -15.13 10.95
CA LYS A 18 -0.21 -13.79 11.41
C LYS A 18 -1.43 -12.87 11.49
N GLU A 19 -2.29 -12.87 10.47
CA GLU A 19 -3.47 -12.00 10.43
C GLU A 19 -4.55 -12.40 11.45
N THR A 20 -4.64 -13.69 11.74
CA THR A 20 -5.51 -14.24 12.80
C THR A 20 -4.92 -14.07 14.20
N ALA A 21 -3.78 -13.39 14.32
CA ALA A 21 -3.05 -13.16 15.56
C ALA A 21 -2.68 -14.43 16.34
N ILE A 22 -2.58 -15.58 15.66
CA ILE A 22 -2.12 -16.84 16.24
C ILE A 22 -0.61 -16.79 16.48
N ILE A 23 0.12 -16.08 15.62
CA ILE A 23 1.56 -15.84 15.75
C ILE A 23 1.87 -14.34 15.75
N GLU A 24 2.88 -13.94 16.53
CA GLU A 24 3.29 -12.54 16.64
C GLU A 24 4.17 -12.07 15.47
N THR A 25 5.01 -12.97 14.93
CA THR A 25 5.97 -12.65 13.87
C THR A 25 5.88 -13.64 12.72
N GLY A 26 6.19 -13.21 11.49
CA GLY A 26 6.16 -14.10 10.32
C GLY A 26 7.20 -15.24 10.38
N GLY A 27 8.26 -15.09 11.19
CA GLY A 27 9.25 -16.14 11.44
C GLY A 27 8.74 -17.24 12.36
N ALA A 28 7.81 -16.92 13.29
CA ALA A 28 7.26 -17.87 14.25
C ALA A 28 6.37 -18.95 13.60
N ALA A 29 5.91 -18.75 12.36
CA ALA A 29 5.06 -19.70 11.65
C ALA A 29 5.67 -21.11 11.56
N LYS A 30 7.00 -21.21 11.38
CA LYS A 30 7.68 -22.51 11.29
C LYS A 30 7.56 -23.28 12.62
N HIS A 31 7.97 -22.64 13.72
CA HIS A 31 7.90 -23.25 15.05
C HIS A 31 6.47 -23.54 15.47
N PHE A 32 5.51 -22.69 15.10
CA PHE A 32 4.11 -22.92 15.38
C PHE A 32 3.61 -24.21 14.72
N LEU A 33 3.88 -24.39 13.42
CA LEU A 33 3.46 -25.57 12.65
C LEU A 33 4.22 -26.85 13.03
N GLU A 34 5.45 -26.73 13.55
CA GLU A 34 6.19 -27.88 14.11
C GLU A 34 5.60 -28.37 15.43
N ASN A 35 5.07 -27.46 16.26
CA ASN A 35 4.53 -27.80 17.58
C ASN A 35 3.00 -28.02 17.61
N ASN A 36 2.28 -27.57 16.58
CA ASN A 36 0.82 -27.66 16.53
C ASN A 36 0.37 -28.40 15.29
N ASP A 37 -0.60 -29.29 15.48
CA ASP A 37 -1.22 -30.01 14.38
C ASP A 37 -2.25 -29.11 13.68
N VAL A 38 -1.99 -28.88 12.39
CA VAL A 38 -2.85 -28.11 11.51
C VAL A 38 -3.37 -29.01 10.41
N PHE A 39 -4.68 -28.98 10.22
CA PHE A 39 -5.39 -29.75 9.21
C PHE A 39 -5.99 -28.82 8.18
N TYR A 40 -5.66 -29.06 6.92
CA TYR A 40 -6.22 -28.40 5.76
C TYR A 40 -7.21 -29.34 5.08
N ASN A 41 -8.50 -28.99 5.11
CA ASN A 41 -9.59 -29.79 4.58
C ASN A 41 -9.52 -31.27 5.04
N GLY A 42 -9.18 -31.49 6.32
CA GLY A 42 -9.02 -32.81 6.92
C GLY A 42 -7.65 -33.49 6.70
N ASN A 43 -6.74 -32.89 5.93
CA ASN A 43 -5.40 -33.42 5.71
C ASN A 43 -4.36 -32.67 6.55
N TYR A 44 -3.45 -33.39 7.20
CA TYR A 44 -2.36 -32.78 7.95
C TYR A 44 -1.48 -31.90 7.05
N GLU A 45 -1.25 -30.65 7.45
CA GLU A 45 -0.50 -29.67 6.69
C GLU A 45 0.42 -28.85 7.61
N ASN A 46 1.73 -28.97 7.39
CA ASN A 46 2.77 -28.28 8.16
C ASN A 46 3.54 -27.25 7.28
N ARG A 47 3.19 -27.12 6.00
CA ARG A 47 3.91 -26.19 5.10
C ARG A 47 3.36 -24.78 5.27
N ARG A 48 4.15 -23.89 5.88
CA ARG A 48 3.83 -22.45 5.98
C ARG A 48 3.50 -21.78 4.64
N GLY A 49 4.06 -22.29 3.54
CA GLY A 49 3.89 -21.77 2.18
C GLY A 49 2.69 -22.37 1.44
N LYS A 50 1.88 -23.22 2.09
CA LYS A 50 0.68 -23.76 1.47
C LYS A 50 -0.26 -22.62 1.11
N LYS A 51 -0.68 -22.59 -0.15
CA LYS A 51 -1.69 -21.65 -0.66
C LYS A 51 -3.07 -22.18 -0.30
N LEU A 52 -3.91 -21.26 0.14
CA LEU A 52 -5.26 -21.47 0.60
C LEU A 52 -6.17 -20.58 -0.24
N TYR A 53 -7.29 -21.15 -0.65
CA TYR A 53 -8.27 -20.52 -1.52
C TYR A 53 -9.61 -20.38 -0.82
N ALA A 54 -10.49 -19.56 -1.39
CA ALA A 54 -11.84 -19.41 -0.89
C ALA A 54 -12.60 -20.74 -0.99
N GLY A 55 -13.32 -21.09 0.08
CA GLY A 55 -13.99 -22.37 0.25
C GLY A 55 -13.17 -23.38 1.06
N ASP A 56 -11.88 -23.12 1.31
CA ASP A 56 -11.04 -24.00 2.11
C ASP A 56 -11.30 -23.87 3.61
N VAL A 57 -11.03 -24.96 4.33
CA VAL A 57 -11.22 -25.04 5.78
C VAL A 57 -9.91 -25.43 6.45
N LEU A 58 -9.52 -24.66 7.45
CA LEU A 58 -8.37 -24.93 8.31
C LEU A 58 -8.82 -25.24 9.73
N GLU A 59 -8.19 -26.25 10.30
CA GLU A 59 -8.47 -26.71 11.65
C GLU A 59 -7.17 -26.86 12.44
N PHE A 60 -7.13 -26.24 13.60
CA PHE A 60 -5.98 -26.21 14.51
C PHE A 60 -6.32 -27.09 15.71
N SER A 61 -5.89 -28.36 15.69
CA SER A 61 -6.26 -29.32 16.74
C SER A 61 -5.72 -28.93 18.12
N GLY A 62 -4.53 -28.31 18.17
CA GLY A 62 -3.94 -27.83 19.43
C GLY A 62 -4.68 -26.67 20.09
N LEU A 63 -5.48 -25.91 19.32
CA LEU A 63 -6.21 -24.72 19.81
C LEU A 63 -7.73 -24.91 19.79
N GLY A 64 -8.23 -26.02 19.23
CA GLY A 64 -9.67 -26.20 18.99
C GLY A 64 -10.28 -25.14 18.07
N LEU A 65 -9.46 -24.50 17.23
CA LEU A 65 -9.88 -23.42 16.34
C LEU A 65 -10.15 -23.95 14.95
N LYS A 66 -11.21 -23.44 14.32
CA LYS A 66 -11.57 -23.77 12.94
C LYS A 66 -11.86 -22.50 12.17
N ILE A 67 -11.11 -22.31 11.09
CA ILE A 67 -11.16 -21.14 10.21
C ILE A 67 -11.68 -21.55 8.84
N ASN A 68 -12.79 -20.97 8.43
CA ASN A 68 -13.32 -21.13 7.08
C ASN A 68 -12.87 -19.93 6.24
N ILE A 69 -12.25 -20.21 5.10
CA ILE A 69 -11.81 -19.19 4.17
C ILE A 69 -12.95 -18.91 3.21
N VAL A 70 -13.40 -17.66 3.15
CA VAL A 70 -14.57 -17.25 2.38
C VAL A 70 -14.13 -16.26 1.30
N ALA A 71 -14.69 -16.39 0.10
CA ALA A 71 -14.53 -15.36 -0.93
C ALA A 71 -15.43 -14.17 -0.58
N PRO A 72 -14.96 -12.93 -0.73
CA PRO A 72 -15.84 -11.78 -0.70
C PRO A 72 -16.91 -11.95 -1.77
N THR A 73 -18.12 -11.54 -1.42
CA THR A 73 -19.25 -11.62 -2.34
C THR A 73 -19.02 -10.69 -3.54
N ALA A 74 -19.48 -11.12 -4.73
CA ALA A 74 -19.23 -10.41 -5.99
C ALA A 74 -19.70 -8.94 -5.97
N ASP A 75 -20.72 -8.62 -5.18
CA ASP A 75 -21.24 -7.26 -5.01
C ASP A 75 -20.27 -6.36 -4.22
N GLU A 76 -19.62 -6.90 -3.19
CA GLU A 76 -18.61 -6.16 -2.39
C GLU A 76 -17.35 -5.88 -3.23
N ILE A 77 -16.98 -6.81 -4.12
CA ILE A 77 -15.85 -6.63 -5.05
C ILE A 77 -16.16 -5.48 -6.04
N ALA A 78 -17.40 -5.38 -6.51
CA ALA A 78 -17.80 -4.37 -7.47
C ALA A 78 -17.86 -2.95 -6.85
N GLU A 79 -18.28 -2.82 -5.59
CA GLU A 79 -18.25 -1.55 -4.87
C GLU A 79 -16.83 -1.09 -4.57
N HIS A 80 -15.98 -2.01 -4.09
CA HIS A 80 -14.60 -1.69 -3.74
C HIS A 80 -13.75 -1.26 -4.96
N GLN A 81 -14.09 -1.77 -6.15
CA GLN A 81 -13.48 -1.35 -7.41
C GLN A 81 -13.86 0.10 -7.77
N LYS A 82 -15.13 0.49 -7.57
CA LYS A 82 -15.59 1.87 -7.82
C LYS A 82 -14.87 2.86 -6.90
N GLU A 83 -14.70 2.52 -5.62
CA GLU A 83 -13.97 3.37 -4.68
C GLU A 83 -12.50 3.55 -5.06
N ARG A 84 -11.82 2.47 -5.47
CA ARG A 84 -10.43 2.58 -5.95
C ARG A 84 -10.31 3.47 -7.18
N ASP A 85 -11.26 3.37 -8.10
CA ASP A 85 -11.29 4.21 -9.31
C ASP A 85 -11.56 5.68 -8.97
N GLU A 86 -12.38 5.95 -7.97
CA GLU A 86 -12.64 7.30 -7.45
C GLU A 86 -11.43 7.88 -6.70
N GLU A 87 -10.78 7.12 -5.83
CA GLU A 87 -9.55 7.55 -5.16
C GLU A 87 -8.41 7.81 -6.14
N ALA A 88 -8.29 6.98 -7.18
CA ALA A 88 -7.30 7.18 -8.24
C ALA A 88 -7.55 8.49 -9.01
N ARG A 89 -8.83 8.80 -9.29
CA ARG A 89 -9.25 10.07 -9.90
C ARG A 89 -8.91 11.25 -9.00
N VAL A 90 -9.23 11.19 -7.70
CA VAL A 90 -8.93 12.25 -6.73
C VAL A 90 -7.43 12.47 -6.62
N LYS A 91 -6.62 11.40 -6.48
CA LYS A 91 -5.16 11.49 -6.47
C LYS A 91 -4.61 12.14 -7.74
N ALA A 92 -5.16 11.83 -8.91
CA ALA A 92 -4.73 12.43 -10.16
C ALA A 92 -5.06 13.93 -10.24
N ILE A 93 -6.24 14.34 -9.75
CA ILE A 93 -6.66 15.75 -9.67
C ILE A 93 -5.75 16.53 -8.72
N VAL A 94 -5.54 16.01 -7.50
CA VAL A 94 -4.67 16.65 -6.49
C VAL A 94 -3.23 16.78 -7.01
N LYS A 95 -2.71 15.74 -7.67
CA LYS A 95 -1.36 15.76 -8.27
C LYS A 95 -1.24 16.82 -9.36
N LYS A 96 -2.26 16.98 -10.22
CA LYS A 96 -2.29 18.05 -11.23
C LYS A 96 -2.37 19.43 -10.58
N MET A 97 -3.27 19.62 -9.63
CA MET A 97 -3.46 20.88 -8.91
C MET A 97 -2.20 21.35 -8.17
N ASN A 98 -1.51 20.43 -7.49
CA ASN A 98 -0.23 20.74 -6.83
C ASN A 98 0.88 21.05 -7.82
N ALA A 99 0.93 20.37 -8.97
CA ALA A 99 1.90 20.65 -10.02
C ALA A 99 1.69 22.05 -10.64
N ASP A 100 0.45 22.45 -10.84
CA ASP A 100 0.09 23.75 -11.41
C ASP A 100 0.35 24.89 -10.42
N ASN A 101 0.04 24.70 -9.12
CA ASN A 101 0.40 25.63 -8.05
C ASN A 101 1.92 25.81 -7.93
N LYS A 102 2.69 24.72 -8.01
CA LYS A 102 4.16 24.80 -7.99
C LYS A 102 4.72 25.55 -9.23
N LYS A 103 4.08 25.40 -10.39
CA LYS A 103 4.45 26.15 -11.61
C LYS A 103 4.08 27.63 -11.55
N THR A 104 2.96 28.00 -10.95
CA THR A 104 2.58 29.41 -10.77
C THR A 104 3.51 30.10 -9.77
N GLU A 105 3.85 29.46 -8.65
CA GLU A 105 4.83 29.98 -7.69
C GLU A 105 6.22 30.19 -8.31
N ASN A 106 6.72 29.21 -9.09
CA ASN A 106 8.02 29.33 -9.75
C ASN A 106 8.03 30.40 -10.85
N ARG A 107 6.90 30.61 -11.56
CA ARG A 107 6.75 31.70 -12.54
C ARG A 107 6.73 33.07 -11.87
N GLN A 108 6.09 33.20 -10.70
CA GLN A 108 6.09 34.45 -9.94
C GLN A 108 7.49 34.79 -9.41
N LYS A 109 8.20 33.82 -8.80
CA LYS A 109 9.56 34.01 -8.27
C LYS A 109 10.59 34.38 -9.34
N SER A 110 10.51 33.79 -10.53
CA SER A 110 11.40 34.12 -11.65
C SER A 110 11.10 35.51 -12.24
N ALA A 111 9.85 35.97 -12.22
CA ALA A 111 9.48 37.33 -12.63
C ALA A 111 9.97 38.41 -11.64
N THR A 112 9.91 38.17 -10.33
CA THR A 112 10.47 39.09 -9.32
C THR A 112 11.99 39.15 -9.40
N ASN A 113 12.68 38.02 -9.55
CA ASN A 113 14.14 37.98 -9.69
C ASN A 113 14.63 38.71 -10.95
N ASN A 114 13.92 38.56 -12.09
CA ASN A 114 14.25 39.28 -13.31
C ASN A 114 14.02 40.80 -13.19
N LYS A 115 12.95 41.23 -12.51
CA LYS A 115 12.73 42.66 -12.20
C LYS A 115 13.84 43.21 -11.31
N GLU A 116 14.20 42.50 -10.24
CA GLU A 116 15.24 42.93 -9.30
C GLU A 116 16.63 42.99 -9.97
N GLN A 117 16.98 42.01 -10.81
CA GLN A 117 18.18 42.07 -11.65
C GLN A 117 18.15 43.24 -12.63
N TYR A 118 17.01 43.52 -13.27
CA TYR A 118 16.87 44.64 -14.20
C TYR A 118 17.13 45.98 -13.51
N PHE A 119 16.54 46.21 -12.34
CA PHE A 119 16.76 47.44 -11.57
C PHE A 119 18.22 47.54 -11.06
N LYS A 120 18.83 46.44 -10.59
CA LYS A 120 20.25 46.43 -10.18
C LYS A 120 21.21 46.75 -11.34
N ARG A 121 20.93 46.27 -12.56
CA ARG A 121 21.73 46.58 -13.76
C ARG A 121 21.55 48.02 -14.23
N LYS A 122 20.36 48.61 -14.02
CA LYS A 122 20.07 50.02 -14.37
C LYS A 122 20.68 51.01 -13.38
N THR A 123 20.80 50.63 -12.10
CA THR A 123 21.41 51.48 -11.06
C THR A 123 22.92 51.28 -10.94
N SER A 124 23.49 50.22 -11.51
CA SER A 124 24.94 50.03 -11.56
C SER A 124 25.58 51.02 -12.54
N LYS A 125 26.57 51.79 -12.06
CA LYS A 125 27.32 52.74 -12.88
C LYS A 125 28.01 52.02 -14.06
N PRO A 126 28.02 52.60 -15.29
CA PRO A 126 28.73 52.00 -16.41
C PRO A 126 30.22 51.87 -16.09
N LYS A 127 30.79 50.67 -16.27
CA LYS A 127 32.24 50.48 -16.19
C LYS A 127 32.85 51.04 -17.48
N PHE A 128 33.36 52.27 -17.41
CA PHE A 128 34.23 52.78 -18.45
C PHE A 128 35.56 52.00 -18.39
N PRO A 129 35.98 51.36 -19.49
CA PRO A 129 37.30 50.75 -19.54
C PRO A 129 38.31 51.88 -19.34
N GLY A 130 39.09 51.78 -18.25
CA GLY A 130 40.02 52.80 -17.81
C GLY A 130 40.96 53.21 -18.92
N SER A 131 40.85 54.48 -19.27
CA SER A 131 41.79 55.31 -19.99
C SER A 131 43.10 55.48 -19.20
N LYS A 132 44.21 55.16 -19.89
CA LYS A 132 45.64 55.40 -19.60
C LYS A 132 46.23 54.71 -18.36
#